data_AF-A0A1V4ZHV1-F1
#
_entry.id   AF-A0A1V4ZHV1-F1
#
_cell.length_a   1.000
_cell.length_b   1.000
_cell.length_c   1.000
_cell.angle_alpha   90.00
_cell.angle_beta   90.00
_cell.angle_gamma   90.00
#
_symmetry.space_group_name_H-M   'P 1'
#
loop_
_entity.id
_entity.type
_entity.pdbx_description
1 polymer ?
#
loop_
_entity_poly.entity_id
_entity_poly.type
_entity_poly.pdbx_seq_one_letter_code
_entity_poly.pdbx_strand_id
1 'polypeptide(L)'
;MYSVPNAEGYAALRLVRDTEGIDLDPAAAIAAAALVQAAERDLIPRTARILLNLTGGGYERIGEEFPQYLIEPAFTLSPGEPREALIQDLKEWIVNHG
;
A
#
# COMPACT_ATOMS: atom_id res chain seq x y z
N MET A 1 -5.28 19.08 -10.32
CA MET A 1 -4.58 18.13 -9.43
C MET A 1 -5.35 18.11 -8.12
N TYR A 2 -5.84 16.95 -7.68
CA TYR A 2 -6.50 16.82 -6.38
C TYR A 2 -5.43 16.61 -5.31
N SER A 3 -5.56 17.31 -4.18
CA SER A 3 -4.76 17.05 -2.99
C SER A 3 -5.68 16.42 -1.96
N VAL A 4 -5.34 15.21 -1.55
CA VAL A 4 -6.10 14.43 -0.59
C VAL A 4 -5.29 14.37 0.71
N PRO A 5 -5.81 14.89 1.83
CA PRO A 5 -5.22 14.70 3.14
C PRO A 5 -5.20 13.21 3.52
N ASN A 6 -4.17 12.77 4.24
CA ASN A 6 -4.07 11.38 4.71
C ASN A 6 -5.33 10.92 5.48
N ALA A 7 -5.95 11.82 6.26
CA ALA A 7 -7.19 11.54 6.99
C ALA A 7 -8.34 11.09 6.07
N GLU A 8 -8.45 11.70 4.89
CA GLU A 8 -9.46 11.32 3.90
C GLU A 8 -9.09 10.02 3.19
N GLY A 9 -7.80 9.77 2.96
CA GLY A 9 -7.32 8.46 2.51
C GLY A 9 -7.71 7.34 3.50
N TYR A 10 -7.52 7.54 4.80
CA TYR A 10 -7.96 6.59 5.82
C TYR A 10 -9.48 6.44 5.90
N ALA A 11 -10.23 7.51 5.69
CA ALA A 11 -11.69 7.44 5.60
C ALA A 11 -12.13 6.62 4.38
N ALA A 12 -11.45 6.79 3.23
CA ALA A 12 -11.73 6.03 2.01
C ALA A 12 -11.37 4.55 2.14
N LEU A 13 -10.27 4.20 2.85
CA LEU A 13 -9.96 2.80 3.19
C LEU A 13 -11.14 2.13 3.89
N ARG A 14 -11.67 2.78 4.94
CA ARG A 14 -12.81 2.26 5.69
C ARG A 14 -14.07 2.20 4.83
N LEU A 15 -14.36 3.26 4.08
CA LEU A 15 -15.53 3.33 3.22
C LEU A 15 -15.56 2.16 2.21
N VAL A 16 -14.47 1.97 1.47
CA VAL A 16 -14.41 0.90 0.45
C VAL A 16 -14.45 -0.48 1.10
N ARG A 17 -13.83 -0.66 2.26
CA ARG A 17 -13.94 -1.91 3.01
C ARG A 17 -15.38 -2.20 3.44
N ASP A 18 -16.09 -1.19 3.94
CA ASP A 18 -17.45 -1.34 4.43
C ASP A 18 -18.47 -1.54 3.29
N THR A 19 -18.23 -0.96 2.10
CA THR A 19 -19.18 -1.03 0.97
C THR A 19 -18.86 -2.12 -0.05
N GLU A 20 -17.58 -2.33 -0.35
CA GLU A 20 -17.12 -3.29 -1.37
C GLU A 20 -16.49 -4.55 -0.77
N GLY A 21 -16.19 -4.56 0.53
CA GLY A 21 -15.57 -5.71 1.20
C GLY A 21 -14.09 -5.93 0.83
N ILE A 22 -13.42 -4.91 0.30
CA ILE A 22 -12.01 -5.00 -0.12
C ILE A 22 -11.16 -4.04 0.70
N ASP A 23 -10.05 -4.53 1.25
CA ASP A 23 -9.00 -3.71 1.83
C ASP A 23 -8.15 -3.08 0.71
N LEU A 24 -8.14 -1.75 0.59
CA LEU A 24 -7.28 -1.09 -0.40
C LEU A 24 -5.87 -0.89 0.14
N ASP A 25 -4.90 -0.81 -0.77
CA ASP A 25 -3.61 -0.22 -0.42
C ASP A 25 -3.74 1.30 -0.19
N PRO A 26 -2.82 1.92 0.57
CA PRO A 26 -2.83 3.36 0.81
C PRO A 26 -2.87 4.21 -0.47
N ALA A 27 -2.17 3.83 -1.54
CA ALA A 27 -2.16 4.61 -2.78
C ALA A 27 -3.52 4.53 -3.52
N ALA A 28 -4.14 3.36 -3.59
CA ALA A 28 -5.47 3.17 -4.14
C ALA A 28 -6.55 3.92 -3.34
N ALA A 29 -6.40 4.01 -2.02
CA ALA A 29 -7.31 4.78 -1.18
C ALA A 29 -7.34 6.28 -1.52
N ILE A 30 -6.22 6.86 -1.98
CA ILE A 30 -6.16 8.26 -2.43
C ILE A 30 -7.03 8.49 -3.66
N ALA A 31 -7.10 7.53 -4.59
CA ALA A 31 -7.96 7.64 -5.76
C ALA A 31 -9.45 7.62 -5.36
N ALA A 32 -9.84 6.73 -4.44
CA ALA A 32 -11.19 6.68 -3.90
C ALA A 32 -11.56 7.96 -3.14
N ALA A 33 -10.67 8.46 -2.28
CA ALA A 33 -10.87 9.72 -1.56
C ALA A 33 -11.01 10.93 -2.49
N ALA A 34 -10.21 11.00 -3.56
CA ALA A 34 -10.35 12.07 -4.56
C ALA A 34 -11.71 12.03 -5.27
N LEU A 35 -12.24 10.83 -5.55
CA LEU A 35 -13.57 10.67 -6.11
C LEU A 35 -14.65 11.12 -5.12
N VAL A 36 -14.53 10.76 -3.84
CA VAL A 36 -15.43 11.22 -2.78
C VAL A 36 -15.43 12.75 -2.70
N GLN A 37 -14.25 13.40 -2.64
CA GLN A 37 -14.17 14.87 -2.67
C GLN A 37 -14.84 15.47 -3.90
N ALA A 38 -14.63 14.88 -5.09
CA ALA A 38 -15.23 15.38 -6.32
C ALA A 38 -16.77 15.27 -6.30
N ALA A 39 -17.31 14.18 -5.73
CA ALA A 39 -18.74 13.99 -5.53
C ALA A 39 -19.32 14.99 -4.51
N GLU A 40 -18.66 15.16 -3.36
CA GLU A 40 -19.11 16.06 -2.29
C GLU A 40 -19.09 17.54 -2.70
N ARG A 41 -18.18 17.90 -3.63
CA ARG A 41 -18.05 19.25 -4.17
C ARG A 41 -18.88 19.47 -5.45
N ASP A 42 -19.75 18.52 -5.80
CA ASP A 42 -20.58 18.54 -7.02
C ASP A 42 -19.76 18.78 -8.31
N LEU A 43 -18.48 18.35 -8.34
CA LEU A 43 -17.59 18.50 -9.51
C LEU A 43 -17.86 17.44 -10.59
N ILE A 44 -18.69 16.45 -10.28
CA ILE A 44 -19.13 15.40 -11.18
C ILE A 44 -20.66 15.28 -11.13
N PRO A 45 -21.34 15.04 -12.26
CA PRO A 45 -22.78 14.78 -12.26
C PRO A 45 -23.14 13.53 -11.46
N ARG A 46 -24.28 13.56 -10.76
CA ARG A 46 -24.80 12.39 -10.01
C ARG A 46 -25.09 11.17 -10.87
N THR A 47 -25.28 11.36 -12.18
CA THR A 47 -25.52 10.31 -13.17
C THR A 47 -24.25 9.89 -13.93
N ALA A 48 -23.09 10.43 -13.55
CA ALA A 48 -21.83 10.09 -14.18
C ALA A 48 -21.50 8.61 -13.98
N ARG A 49 -21.04 7.96 -15.05
CA ARG A 49 -20.46 6.62 -15.00
C ARG A 49 -18.95 6.78 -14.93
N ILE A 50 -18.35 6.36 -13.84
CA ILE A 50 -16.94 6.59 -13.54
C ILE A 50 -16.24 5.24 -13.43
N LEU A 51 -15.13 5.10 -14.16
CA LEU A 51 -14.18 4.02 -13.96
C LEU A 51 -13.10 4.56 -13.02
N LEU A 52 -12.99 3.97 -11.82
CA LEU A 52 -11.95 4.30 -10.87
C LEU A 52 -10.88 3.21 -10.89
N ASN A 53 -9.64 3.60 -11.18
CA ASN A 53 -8.51 2.67 -11.16
C ASN A 53 -7.94 2.57 -9.74
N LEU A 54 -8.03 1.39 -9.14
CA LEU A 54 -7.49 1.09 -7.81
C LEU A 54 -6.26 0.20 -7.99
N THR A 55 -5.09 0.74 -7.65
CA THR A 55 -3.78 0.16 -8.02
C THR A 55 -3.33 -1.01 -7.14
N GLY A 56 -3.96 -1.23 -6.00
CA GLY A 56 -3.58 -2.28 -5.06
C GLY A 56 -4.57 -2.44 -3.91
N GLY A 57 -4.47 -3.59 -3.23
CA GLY A 57 -5.35 -4.01 -2.15
C GLY A 57 -5.51 -5.52 -2.09
N GLY A 58 -6.37 -6.01 -1.20
CA GLY A 58 -6.66 -7.43 -1.03
C GLY A 58 -5.62 -8.19 -0.21
N TYR A 59 -4.78 -7.50 0.56
CA TYR A 59 -3.74 -8.14 1.37
C TYR A 59 -4.33 -8.98 2.49
N GLU A 60 -5.35 -8.44 3.17
CA GLU A 60 -6.02 -9.17 4.24
C GLU A 60 -6.77 -10.37 3.67
N ARG A 61 -7.47 -10.18 2.55
CA ARG A 61 -8.14 -11.26 1.82
C ARG A 61 -7.16 -12.36 1.39
N ILE A 62 -6.00 -12.00 0.85
CA ILE A 62 -4.95 -12.97 0.50
C ILE A 62 -4.47 -13.72 1.75
N GLY A 63 -4.34 -13.04 2.89
CA GLY A 63 -3.96 -13.67 4.16
C GLY A 63 -5.00 -14.65 4.70
N GLU A 64 -6.28 -14.44 4.42
CA GLU A 64 -7.36 -15.36 4.78
C GLU A 64 -7.48 -16.54 3.81
N GLU A 65 -7.25 -16.31 2.51
CA GLU A 65 -7.46 -17.31 1.46
C GLU A 65 -6.23 -18.22 1.21
N PHE A 66 -5.02 -17.76 1.52
CA PHE A 66 -3.78 -18.46 1.16
C PHE A 66 -2.80 -18.61 2.32
N PRO A 67 -2.06 -19.73 2.39
CA PRO A 67 -0.92 -19.85 3.30
C PRO A 67 0.14 -18.79 2.96
N GLN A 68 0.52 -17.99 3.94
CA GLN A 68 1.61 -17.04 3.79
C GLN A 68 2.93 -17.69 4.20
N TYR A 69 3.95 -17.51 3.37
CA TYR A 69 5.31 -17.94 3.65
C TYR A 69 6.13 -16.72 4.01
N LEU A 70 6.55 -16.63 5.27
CA LEU A 70 7.46 -15.58 5.69
C LEU A 70 8.82 -15.80 5.03
N ILE A 71 9.27 -14.82 4.25
CA ILE A 71 10.61 -14.82 3.69
C ILE A 71 11.53 -14.19 4.73
N GLU A 72 12.35 -15.03 5.35
CA GLU A 72 13.40 -14.54 6.24
C GLU A 72 14.36 -13.64 5.46
N PRO A 73 14.75 -12.48 6.00
CA PRO A 73 15.76 -11.65 5.37
C PRO A 73 17.04 -12.46 5.19
N ALA A 74 17.61 -12.42 3.99
CA ALA A 74 18.91 -13.00 3.71
C ALA A 74 20.01 -12.43 4.63
N PHE A 75 19.83 -11.18 5.07
CA PHE A 75 20.79 -10.43 5.85
C PHE A 75 20.07 -9.32 6.65
N THR A 76 20.46 -9.10 7.89
CA THR A 76 19.90 -8.05 8.78
C THR A 76 21.03 -7.22 9.37
N LEU A 77 20.76 -5.93 9.62
CA LEU A 77 21.76 -4.96 10.07
C LEU A 77 21.26 -4.19 11.28
N SER A 78 22.17 -3.89 12.21
CA SER A 78 21.83 -3.06 13.36
C SER A 78 21.94 -1.57 12.99
N PRO A 79 21.00 -0.72 13.46
CA PRO A 79 21.13 0.73 13.28
C PRO A 79 22.47 1.24 13.86
N GLY A 80 23.23 1.99 13.06
CA GLY A 80 24.49 2.61 13.49
C GLY A 80 25.75 1.77 13.22
N GLU A 81 25.65 0.61 12.58
CA GLU A 81 26.84 -0.13 12.13
C GLU A 81 27.67 0.68 11.12
N PRO A 82 29.01 0.68 11.25
CA PRO A 82 29.90 1.35 10.31
C PRO A 82 29.74 0.81 8.89
N ARG A 83 29.75 1.70 7.90
CA ARG A 83 29.62 1.36 6.47
C ARG A 83 30.63 0.31 6.03
N GLU A 84 31.84 0.36 6.57
CA GLU A 84 32.93 -0.56 6.23
C GLU A 84 32.65 -1.98 6.71
N ALA A 85 32.06 -2.13 7.91
CA ALA A 85 31.65 -3.41 8.46
C ALA A 85 30.51 -4.01 7.62
N LEU A 86 29.50 -3.21 7.28
CA LEU A 86 28.42 -3.59 6.37
C LEU A 86 28.95 -4.16 5.03
N ILE A 87 29.91 -3.45 4.40
CA ILE A 87 30.46 -3.89 3.12
C ILE A 87 31.18 -5.23 3.25
N GLN A 88 31.85 -5.47 4.38
CA GLN A 88 32.54 -6.73 4.64
C GLN A 88 31.53 -7.87 4.81
N ASP A 89 30.52 -7.69 5.65
CA ASP A 89 29.50 -8.69 5.93
C ASP A 89 28.71 -9.06 4.66
N LEU A 90 28.39 -8.07 3.83
CA LEU A 90 27.68 -8.29 2.56
C LEU A 90 28.54 -9.08 1.56
N LYS A 91 29.86 -8.82 1.51
CA LYS A 91 30.79 -9.59 0.68
C LYS A 91 30.90 -11.04 1.13
N GLU A 92 31.01 -11.27 2.43
CA GLU A 92 31.06 -12.63 3.00
C GLU A 92 29.77 -13.38 2.70
N TRP A 93 28.62 -12.72 2.83
CA TRP A 93 27.34 -13.30 2.49
C TRP A 93 27.26 -13.72 1.02
N ILE A 94 27.67 -12.84 0.08
CA ILE A 94 27.69 -13.14 -1.37
C ILE A 94 28.60 -14.34 -1.67
N VAL A 95 29.79 -14.43 -1.06
CA VAL A 95 30.70 -15.56 -1.30
C VAL A 95 30.09 -16.89 -0.87
N ASN A 96 29.32 -16.89 0.21
CA ASN A 96 28.74 -18.12 0.77
C ASN A 96 27.41 -18.54 0.11
N HIS A 97 26.76 -17.66 -0.65
CA HIS A 97 25.41 -17.88 -1.19
C HIS A 97 25.24 -17.50 -2.68
N GLY A 98 26.30 -17.07 -3.37
CA GLY A 98 26.30 -16.63 -4.77
C GLY A 98 26.73 -17.67 -5.78
#